data_AF-A0AAQ2GGI4-F1
#
_entry.id   AF-A0AAQ2GGI4-F1
#
_cell.length_a   1.000
_cell.length_b   1.000
_cell.length_c   1.000
_cell.angle_alpha   90.00
_cell.angle_beta   90.00
_cell.angle_gamma   90.00
#
_symmetry.space_group_name_H-M   'P 1'
#
loop_
_entity.id
_entity.type
_entity.pdbx_description
1 polymer ?
#
loop_
_entity_poly.entity_id
_entity_poly.type
_entity_poly.pdbx_seq_one_letter_code
_entity_poly.pdbx_strand_id
1 'polypeptide(L)'
;MRLTITDVTEMSTGNYCVAGWCTHTQQMIRPLPGGANWTLARLQNHGVVPGATVQFQPTGQAHTGAFPHSTEDILVDVNAIQLVNAGPINWIGAGSPAIFGTVAAAFDNHVENNNQWNSVLQGVYVPAGAQTRSLGAIQVDRDAIELVESFEKLKAVVDDGHREYQLAVSSKVLKEAWRQGGLNAARQALPEAARYHVRLGLARPFGNPADKCYMMVNGVHG
;
A
#
# COMPACT_ATOMS: atom_id res chain seq x y z
N MET A 1 -18.62 -3.32 -9.07
CA MET A 1 -17.91 -2.96 -7.82
C MET A 1 -17.23 -1.63 -8.02
N ARG A 2 -17.42 -0.65 -7.13
CA ARG A 2 -16.82 0.68 -7.24
C ARG A 2 -15.79 0.86 -6.13
N LEU A 3 -14.57 1.21 -6.49
CA LEU A 3 -13.46 1.38 -5.55
C LEU A 3 -12.94 2.82 -5.60
N THR A 4 -12.72 3.41 -4.44
CA THR A 4 -11.80 4.55 -4.32
C THR A 4 -10.40 3.98 -4.22
N ILE A 5 -9.54 4.25 -5.19
CA ILE A 5 -8.17 3.77 -5.22
C ILE A 5 -7.41 4.43 -4.08
N THR A 6 -6.82 3.64 -3.20
CA THR A 6 -6.07 4.12 -2.04
C THR A 6 -4.57 4.04 -2.29
N ASP A 7 -4.14 2.98 -2.96
CA ASP A 7 -2.73 2.62 -3.10
C ASP A 7 -2.42 2.20 -4.53
N VAL A 8 -1.33 2.76 -5.08
CA VAL A 8 -0.69 2.25 -6.30
C VAL A 8 0.76 1.97 -5.96
N THR A 9 1.09 0.69 -5.93
CA THR A 9 2.34 0.16 -5.38
C THR A 9 3.19 -0.40 -6.51
N GLU A 10 4.42 0.08 -6.66
CA GLU A 10 5.39 -0.46 -7.61
C GLU A 10 5.92 -1.82 -7.14
N MET A 11 5.86 -2.80 -8.04
CA MET A 11 6.44 -4.13 -7.86
C MET A 11 7.73 -4.24 -8.70
N SER A 12 8.40 -5.39 -8.61
CA SER A 12 9.46 -5.73 -9.56
C SER A 12 8.90 -5.82 -10.99
N THR A 13 9.82 -5.77 -11.98
CA THR A 13 9.54 -5.99 -13.41
C THR A 13 8.52 -5.04 -14.06
N GLY A 14 8.34 -3.84 -13.51
CA GLY A 14 7.46 -2.82 -14.10
C GLY A 14 5.97 -3.08 -13.89
N ASN A 15 5.63 -3.99 -12.97
CA ASN A 15 4.27 -4.28 -12.55
C ASN A 15 3.86 -3.44 -11.35
N TYR A 16 2.55 -3.35 -11.13
CA TYR A 16 1.96 -2.58 -10.06
C TYR A 16 0.87 -3.40 -9.36
N CYS A 17 0.80 -3.24 -8.05
CA CYS A 17 -0.38 -3.61 -7.28
C CYS A 17 -1.24 -2.36 -7.10
N VAL A 18 -2.54 -2.53 -7.33
CA VAL A 18 -3.56 -1.53 -7.05
C VAL A 18 -4.39 -2.03 -5.88
N ALA A 19 -4.67 -1.15 -4.93
CA ALA A 19 -5.67 -1.39 -3.91
C ALA A 19 -6.67 -0.24 -3.85
N GLY A 20 -7.90 -0.57 -3.50
CA GLY A 20 -8.94 0.41 -3.30
C GLY A 20 -9.95 -0.02 -2.24
N TRP A 21 -10.66 0.97 -1.74
CA TRP A 21 -11.71 0.81 -0.75
C TRP A 21 -13.08 0.72 -1.42
N CYS A 22 -13.81 -0.37 -1.14
CA CYS A 22 -15.21 -0.49 -1.51
C CYS A 22 -16.08 0.07 -0.38
N THR A 23 -16.64 1.26 -0.56
CA THR A 23 -17.47 1.91 0.47
C THR A 23 -18.75 1.15 0.79
N HIS A 24 -19.29 0.38 -0.18
CA HIS A 24 -20.51 -0.39 0.01
C HIS A 24 -20.29 -1.62 0.91
N THR A 25 -19.19 -2.36 0.70
CA THR A 25 -18.87 -3.55 1.49
C THR A 25 -17.93 -3.27 2.65
N GLN A 26 -17.43 -2.05 2.76
CA GLN A 26 -16.44 -1.62 3.75
C GLN A 26 -15.21 -2.54 3.80
N GLN A 27 -14.66 -2.83 2.61
CA GLN A 27 -13.53 -3.74 2.46
C GLN A 27 -12.44 -3.16 1.56
N MET A 28 -11.20 -3.46 1.92
CA MET A 28 -10.05 -3.28 1.03
C MET A 28 -10.07 -4.36 -0.04
N ILE A 29 -9.85 -3.95 -1.28
CA ILE A 29 -9.89 -4.82 -2.45
C ILE A 29 -8.69 -4.52 -3.35
N ARG A 30 -8.04 -5.58 -3.82
CA ARG A 30 -6.94 -5.59 -4.77
C ARG A 30 -7.47 -6.14 -6.10
N PRO A 31 -7.96 -5.29 -7.02
CA PRO A 31 -8.46 -5.76 -8.31
C PRO A 31 -7.32 -6.33 -9.15
N LEU A 32 -7.48 -7.55 -9.66
CA LEU A 32 -6.55 -8.26 -10.53
C LEU A 32 -7.16 -8.43 -11.93
N PRO A 33 -6.86 -7.54 -12.90
CA PRO A 33 -7.45 -7.63 -14.24
C PRO A 33 -6.96 -8.89 -14.95
N GLY A 34 -7.89 -9.82 -15.23
CA GLY A 34 -7.56 -11.14 -15.77
C GLY A 34 -6.65 -11.98 -14.86
N GLY A 35 -6.64 -11.71 -13.54
CA GLY A 35 -5.78 -12.42 -12.58
C GLY A 35 -4.31 -11.98 -12.57
N ALA A 36 -3.95 -10.93 -13.33
CA ALA A 36 -2.57 -10.42 -13.41
C ALA A 36 -2.38 -9.12 -12.62
N ASN A 37 -1.12 -8.79 -12.33
CA ASN A 37 -0.74 -7.47 -11.82
C ASN A 37 -1.01 -6.38 -12.89
N TRP A 38 -1.04 -5.13 -12.45
CA TRP A 38 -1.24 -3.99 -13.34
C TRP A 38 0.06 -3.62 -14.05
N THR A 39 -0.05 -3.14 -15.29
CA THR A 39 1.06 -2.53 -16.02
C THR A 39 0.92 -1.02 -16.01
N LEU A 40 2.01 -0.28 -16.24
CA LEU A 40 1.96 1.18 -16.34
C LEU A 40 0.97 1.66 -17.41
N ALA A 41 1.01 1.02 -18.59
CA ALA A 41 0.09 1.34 -19.69
C ALA A 41 -1.38 1.16 -19.29
N ARG A 42 -1.70 0.09 -18.53
CA ARG A 42 -3.06 -0.15 -18.04
C ARG A 42 -3.47 0.88 -17.00
N LEU A 43 -2.59 1.24 -16.06
CA LEU A 43 -2.87 2.30 -15.09
C LEU A 43 -3.23 3.62 -15.80
N GLN A 44 -2.43 4.01 -16.79
CA GLN A 44 -2.64 5.23 -17.58
C GLN A 44 -3.94 5.17 -18.39
N ASN A 45 -4.20 4.06 -19.08
CA ASN A 45 -5.40 3.88 -19.91
C ASN A 45 -6.71 4.01 -19.10
N HIS A 46 -6.70 3.59 -17.84
CA HIS A 46 -7.89 3.62 -16.98
C HIS A 46 -7.85 4.71 -15.90
N GLY A 47 -6.87 5.62 -15.95
CA GLY A 47 -6.73 6.70 -14.97
C GLY A 47 -6.62 6.22 -13.51
N VAL A 48 -5.98 5.07 -13.29
CA VAL A 48 -5.86 4.46 -11.96
C VAL A 48 -4.73 5.12 -11.19
N VAL A 49 -5.11 6.00 -10.28
CA VAL A 49 -4.21 6.72 -9.36
C VAL A 49 -4.87 6.80 -7.98
N PRO A 50 -4.12 6.96 -6.88
CA PRO A 50 -4.71 7.20 -5.57
C PRO A 50 -5.70 8.37 -5.61
N GLY A 51 -6.88 8.19 -5.02
CA GLY A 51 -8.00 9.12 -5.03
C GLY A 51 -9.03 8.88 -6.14
N ALA A 52 -8.64 8.24 -7.24
CA ALA A 52 -9.57 7.94 -8.32
C ALA A 52 -10.67 6.98 -7.88
N THR A 53 -11.89 7.23 -8.33
CA THR A 53 -12.99 6.28 -8.22
C THR A 53 -13.09 5.50 -9.51
N VAL A 54 -12.92 4.18 -9.43
CA VAL A 54 -12.90 3.28 -10.59
C VAL A 54 -13.95 2.19 -10.39
N GLN A 55 -14.73 1.95 -11.44
CA GLN A 55 -15.68 0.85 -11.51
C GLN A 55 -14.97 -0.37 -12.12
N PHE A 56 -15.19 -1.50 -11.46
CA PHE A 56 -14.73 -2.82 -11.87
C PHE A 56 -15.91 -3.78 -11.96
N GLN A 57 -15.84 -4.73 -12.88
CA GLN A 57 -16.73 -5.90 -12.91
C GLN A 57 -15.97 -7.13 -12.40
N PRO A 58 -16.30 -7.67 -11.20
CA PRO A 58 -15.76 -8.94 -10.76
C PRO A 58 -16.14 -10.06 -11.73
N THR A 59 -15.22 -11.00 -11.98
CA THR A 59 -15.51 -12.17 -12.83
C THR A 59 -16.31 -13.25 -12.10
N GLY A 60 -16.39 -13.17 -10.77
CA GLY A 60 -16.97 -14.22 -9.91
C GLY A 60 -16.05 -15.42 -9.70
N GLN A 61 -14.89 -15.47 -10.35
CA GLN A 61 -13.89 -16.52 -10.13
C GLN A 61 -13.12 -16.26 -8.84
N ALA A 62 -12.92 -17.30 -8.03
CA ALA A 62 -12.08 -17.22 -6.86
C ALA A 62 -10.61 -17.03 -7.26
N HIS A 63 -9.92 -16.11 -6.59
CA HIS A 63 -8.46 -16.07 -6.65
C HIS A 63 -7.89 -17.03 -5.60
N THR A 64 -7.12 -18.02 -6.03
CA THR A 64 -6.39 -18.88 -5.08
C THR A 64 -5.17 -18.12 -4.55
N GLY A 65 -5.35 -17.39 -3.45
CA GLY A 65 -4.29 -16.68 -2.74
C GLY A 65 -4.04 -17.27 -1.36
N ALA A 66 -2.82 -17.09 -0.85
CA ALA A 66 -2.52 -17.32 0.57
C ALA A 66 -2.75 -16.03 1.37
N PHE A 67 -3.03 -16.18 2.66
CA PHE A 67 -2.96 -15.06 3.58
C PHE A 67 -1.56 -14.42 3.55
N PRO A 68 -1.46 -13.09 3.68
CA PRO A 68 -2.54 -12.14 4.07
C PRO A 68 -3.38 -11.59 2.91
N HIS A 69 -3.13 -12.03 1.67
CA HIS A 69 -3.76 -11.45 0.47
C HIS A 69 -5.06 -12.14 0.05
N SER A 70 -5.32 -13.33 0.58
CA SER A 70 -6.41 -14.23 0.17
C SER A 70 -7.80 -13.59 0.19
N THR A 71 -8.03 -12.62 1.07
CA THR A 71 -9.33 -11.96 1.25
C THR A 71 -9.50 -10.68 0.45
N GLU A 72 -8.42 -10.14 -0.11
CA GLU A 72 -8.41 -8.82 -0.77
C GLU A 72 -8.28 -8.94 -2.29
N ASP A 73 -7.60 -9.96 -2.80
CA ASP A 73 -7.42 -10.17 -4.24
C ASP A 73 -8.73 -10.59 -4.93
N ILE A 74 -9.21 -9.78 -5.87
CA ILE A 74 -10.44 -10.05 -6.65
C ILE A 74 -10.13 -10.02 -8.14
N LEU A 75 -10.46 -11.10 -8.85
CA LEU A 75 -10.38 -11.13 -10.32
C LEU A 75 -11.44 -10.20 -10.92
N VAL A 76 -11.00 -9.32 -11.81
CA VAL A 76 -11.88 -8.37 -12.52
C VAL A 76 -11.74 -8.54 -14.03
N ASP A 77 -12.84 -8.32 -14.74
CA ASP A 77 -12.84 -8.31 -16.20
C ASP A 77 -12.03 -7.10 -16.71
N VAL A 78 -11.02 -7.38 -17.52
CA VAL A 78 -10.11 -6.39 -18.09
C VAL A 78 -10.81 -5.40 -19.02
N ASN A 79 -11.92 -5.79 -19.65
CA ASN A 79 -12.66 -4.96 -20.60
C ASN A 79 -13.71 -4.07 -19.92
N ALA A 80 -13.99 -4.28 -18.63
CA ALA A 80 -15.03 -3.61 -17.88
C ALA A 80 -14.48 -2.69 -16.77
N ILE A 81 -13.27 -2.15 -16.99
CA ILE A 81 -12.61 -1.20 -16.09
C ILE A 81 -12.94 0.22 -16.57
N GLN A 82 -13.63 0.99 -15.74
CA GLN A 82 -14.09 2.33 -16.09
C GLN A 82 -13.72 3.34 -15.01
N LEU A 83 -13.00 4.39 -15.39
CA LEU A 83 -12.83 5.58 -14.54
C LEU A 83 -14.20 6.26 -14.36
N VAL A 84 -14.62 6.42 -13.12
CA VAL A 84 -15.86 7.13 -12.77
C VAL A 84 -15.55 8.58 -12.42
N ASN A 85 -14.49 8.80 -11.65
CA ASN A 85 -14.04 10.13 -11.22
C ASN A 85 -12.53 10.08 -10.95
N ALA A 86 -11.78 11.10 -11.38
CA ALA A 86 -10.36 11.22 -11.04
C ALA A 86 -10.14 11.43 -9.52
N GLY A 87 -11.14 11.99 -8.83
CA GLY A 87 -11.15 12.22 -7.38
C GLY A 87 -10.08 13.21 -6.89
N PRO A 88 -10.21 13.71 -5.66
CA PRO A 88 -9.13 14.46 -5.03
C PRO A 88 -7.98 13.53 -4.62
N ILE A 89 -6.75 14.05 -4.62
CA ILE A 89 -5.58 13.32 -4.10
C ILE A 89 -5.79 12.96 -2.61
N ASN A 90 -6.47 13.83 -1.85
CA ASN A 90 -6.89 13.56 -0.47
C ASN A 90 -8.28 12.92 -0.46
N TRP A 91 -8.30 11.59 -0.57
CA TRP A 91 -9.51 10.77 -0.54
C TRP A 91 -9.94 10.37 0.88
N ILE A 92 -9.21 10.83 1.90
CA ILE A 92 -9.47 10.48 3.30
C ILE A 92 -10.62 11.33 3.82
N GLY A 93 -11.54 10.69 4.53
CA GLY A 93 -12.70 11.35 5.08
C GLY A 93 -13.67 10.36 5.68
N ALA A 94 -14.90 10.82 5.95
CA ALA A 94 -15.95 9.96 6.45
C ALA A 94 -16.18 8.77 5.50
N GLY A 95 -16.01 7.55 6.02
CA GLY A 95 -16.18 6.31 5.25
C GLY A 95 -14.92 5.84 4.51
N SER A 96 -13.72 6.37 4.79
CA SER A 96 -12.45 5.78 4.36
C SER A 96 -12.13 4.49 5.15
N PRO A 97 -11.15 3.67 4.72
CA PRO A 97 -10.68 2.52 5.49
C PRO A 97 -10.28 2.92 6.92
N ALA A 98 -10.36 1.95 7.82
CA ALA A 98 -9.96 2.13 9.22
C ALA A 98 -8.49 2.56 9.34
N ILE A 99 -8.26 3.42 10.32
CA ILE A 99 -6.95 3.84 10.79
C ILE A 99 -6.70 3.16 12.13
N PHE A 100 -5.53 2.56 12.29
CA PHE A 100 -5.13 1.88 13.51
C PHE A 100 -4.17 2.77 14.32
N GLY A 101 -4.18 2.59 15.64
CA GLY A 101 -3.32 3.35 16.54
C GLY A 101 -1.85 2.97 16.45
N THR A 102 -1.53 1.75 16.03
CA THR A 102 -0.15 1.25 15.88
C THR A 102 -0.02 0.35 14.66
N VAL A 103 1.21 0.17 14.17
CA VAL A 103 1.53 -0.77 13.09
C VAL A 103 1.16 -2.19 13.50
N ALA A 104 1.44 -2.58 14.75
CA ALA A 104 1.09 -3.90 15.26
C ALA A 104 -0.44 -4.14 15.20
N ALA A 105 -1.24 -3.18 15.66
CA ALA A 105 -2.71 -3.29 15.63
C ALA A 105 -3.24 -3.34 14.18
N ALA A 106 -2.60 -2.62 13.25
CA ALA A 106 -2.95 -2.64 11.84
C ALA A 106 -2.81 -4.02 11.19
N PHE A 107 -2.04 -4.94 11.78
CA PHE A 107 -1.82 -6.29 11.27
C PHE A 107 -2.06 -7.36 12.35
N ASP A 108 -3.04 -7.11 13.22
CA ASP A 108 -3.56 -8.05 14.22
C ASP A 108 -2.47 -8.65 15.14
N ASN A 109 -1.45 -7.84 15.43
CA ASN A 109 -0.28 -8.19 16.25
C ASN A 109 0.59 -9.32 15.69
N HIS A 110 0.54 -9.59 14.38
CA HIS A 110 1.44 -10.54 13.71
C HIS A 110 2.75 -9.91 13.21
N VAL A 111 3.04 -8.66 13.59
CA VAL A 111 4.22 -7.93 13.10
C VAL A 111 5.48 -8.41 13.79
N GLU A 112 6.44 -8.86 12.98
CA GLU A 112 7.78 -9.29 13.37
C GLU A 112 8.84 -8.48 12.62
N ASN A 113 10.12 -8.65 13.00
CA ASN A 113 11.25 -7.99 12.36
C ASN A 113 12.47 -8.90 12.32
N ASN A 114 13.34 -8.71 11.33
CA ASN A 114 14.59 -9.46 11.24
C ASN A 114 15.67 -8.92 12.17
N ASN A 115 15.70 -7.60 12.37
CA ASN A 115 16.75 -6.94 13.15
C ASN A 115 16.23 -5.61 13.76
N GLN A 116 16.98 -5.09 14.72
CA GLN A 116 16.78 -3.78 15.33
C GLN A 116 18.13 -3.07 15.45
N TRP A 117 18.21 -1.82 14.99
CA TRP A 117 19.40 -1.00 15.11
C TRP A 117 19.02 0.41 15.57
N ASN A 118 19.69 0.91 16.61
CA ASN A 118 19.34 2.19 17.25
C ASN A 118 17.84 2.32 17.56
N SER A 119 17.24 1.26 18.08
CA SER A 119 15.80 1.17 18.36
C SER A 119 14.86 1.17 17.15
N VAL A 120 15.38 1.26 15.93
CA VAL A 120 14.59 1.17 14.69
C VAL A 120 14.49 -0.28 14.22
N LEU A 121 13.26 -0.77 14.05
CA LEU A 121 12.99 -2.12 13.54
C LEU A 121 13.23 -2.19 12.03
N GLN A 122 13.91 -3.23 11.57
CA GLN A 122 14.29 -3.43 10.19
C GLN A 122 13.86 -4.80 9.65
N GLY A 123 13.55 -4.85 8.35
CA GLY A 123 13.03 -6.07 7.72
C GLY A 123 11.75 -6.50 8.40
N VAL A 124 10.80 -5.58 8.56
CA VAL A 124 9.54 -5.77 9.25
C VAL A 124 8.61 -6.61 8.37
N TYR A 125 8.01 -7.67 8.92
CA TYR A 125 7.18 -8.61 8.18
C TYR A 125 6.02 -9.16 9.00
N VAL A 126 5.14 -9.88 8.33
CA VAL A 126 4.15 -10.79 8.92
C VAL A 126 4.43 -12.21 8.40
N PRO A 127 4.37 -13.26 9.22
CA PRO A 127 4.55 -14.64 8.77
C PRO A 127 3.57 -15.02 7.65
N ALA A 128 4.03 -15.76 6.65
CA ALA A 128 3.17 -16.28 5.60
C ALA A 128 2.07 -17.18 6.18
N GLY A 129 0.83 -17.00 5.72
CA GLY A 129 -0.33 -17.74 6.23
C GLY A 129 -0.98 -17.15 7.50
N ALA A 130 -0.40 -16.13 8.13
CA ALA A 130 -1.04 -15.43 9.24
C ALA A 130 -2.37 -14.80 8.81
N GLN A 131 -3.45 -15.09 9.53
CA GLN A 131 -4.80 -14.63 9.19
C GLN A 131 -5.01 -13.16 9.57
N THR A 132 -4.38 -12.28 8.79
CA THR A 132 -4.51 -10.82 8.92
C THR A 132 -4.71 -10.18 7.55
N ARG A 133 -5.00 -8.88 7.56
CA ARG A 133 -5.11 -8.03 6.36
C ARG A 133 -3.76 -7.84 5.68
N SER A 134 -3.75 -7.71 4.35
CA SER A 134 -2.52 -7.34 3.62
C SER A 134 -2.32 -5.83 3.54
N LEU A 135 -3.36 -5.07 3.83
CA LEU A 135 -3.37 -3.61 3.79
C LEU A 135 -3.87 -3.03 5.12
N GLY A 136 -3.10 -2.11 5.68
CA GLY A 136 -3.43 -1.39 6.89
C GLY A 136 -3.02 0.08 6.77
N ALA A 137 -3.39 0.87 7.77
CA ALA A 137 -2.91 2.23 7.86
C ALA A 137 -2.91 2.76 9.27
N ILE A 138 -2.02 3.71 9.50
CA ILE A 138 -1.88 4.43 10.75
C ILE A 138 -1.95 5.93 10.48
N GLN A 139 -2.26 6.70 11.52
CA GLN A 139 -2.19 8.15 11.47
C GLN A 139 -1.09 8.63 12.40
N VAL A 140 -0.10 9.29 11.81
CA VAL A 140 1.09 9.80 12.51
C VAL A 140 1.21 11.30 12.29
N ASP A 141 1.94 11.97 13.16
CA ASP A 141 2.25 13.38 12.95
C ASP A 141 3.29 13.53 11.83
N ARG A 142 3.38 14.72 11.22
CA ARG A 142 4.26 14.95 10.07
C ARG A 142 5.72 14.59 10.34
N ASP A 143 6.21 14.90 11.54
CA ASP A 143 7.57 14.67 12.01
C ASP A 143 7.85 13.21 12.40
N ALA A 144 6.80 12.40 12.55
CA ALA A 144 6.88 10.97 12.82
C ALA A 144 7.11 10.12 11.55
N ILE A 145 7.37 10.75 10.39
CA ILE A 145 7.88 10.06 9.20
C ILE A 145 9.09 10.79 8.62
N GLU A 146 10.17 10.05 8.42
CA GLU A 146 11.36 10.53 7.72
C GLU A 146 11.60 9.69 6.48
N LEU A 147 11.67 10.34 5.30
CA LEU A 147 12.19 9.70 4.11
C LEU A 147 13.72 9.70 4.17
N VAL A 148 14.30 8.52 3.96
CA VAL A 148 15.75 8.28 3.96
C VAL A 148 16.16 7.46 2.73
N GLU A 149 17.44 7.52 2.39
CA GLU A 149 18.04 6.67 1.37
C GLU A 149 18.99 5.67 2.03
N SER A 150 18.78 4.38 1.78
CA SER A 150 19.60 3.31 2.35
C SER A 150 19.85 2.24 1.29
N PHE A 151 21.13 1.95 1.03
CA PHE A 151 21.56 1.04 -0.03
C PHE A 151 20.93 1.38 -1.40
N GLU A 152 20.99 2.66 -1.79
CA GLU A 152 20.44 3.18 -3.05
C GLU A 152 18.94 2.90 -3.24
N LYS A 153 18.20 2.82 -2.14
CA LYS A 153 16.75 2.61 -2.15
C LYS A 153 16.07 3.63 -1.26
N LEU A 154 14.95 4.16 -1.74
CA LEU A 154 14.05 4.97 -0.93
C LEU A 154 13.43 4.11 0.19
N LYS A 155 13.58 4.59 1.41
CA LYS A 155 13.00 4.04 2.64
C LYS A 155 12.24 5.13 3.39
N ALA A 156 11.42 4.72 4.33
CA ALA A 156 10.80 5.59 5.31
C ALA A 156 11.07 5.03 6.70
N VAL A 157 11.53 5.88 7.62
CA VAL A 157 11.45 5.63 9.05
C VAL A 157 10.08 6.16 9.49
N VAL A 158 9.25 5.28 10.04
CA VAL A 158 7.90 5.60 10.51
C VAL A 158 7.86 5.35 12.00
N ASP A 159 7.51 6.35 12.79
CA ASP A 159 7.22 6.24 14.22
C ASP A 159 5.69 6.20 14.42
N ASP A 160 5.18 5.14 15.04
CA ASP A 160 3.76 5.02 15.38
C ASP A 160 3.43 5.51 16.80
N GLY A 161 4.39 6.15 17.48
CA GLY A 161 4.32 6.60 18.86
C GLY A 161 4.70 5.52 19.88
N HIS A 162 4.91 4.28 19.43
CA HIS A 162 5.35 3.16 20.27
C HIS A 162 6.68 2.58 19.78
N ARG A 163 6.89 2.49 18.47
CA ARG A 163 8.09 1.94 17.85
C ARG A 163 8.39 2.65 16.53
N GLU A 164 9.68 2.63 16.18
CA GLU A 164 10.15 3.10 14.89
C GLU A 164 10.40 1.93 13.93
N TYR A 165 10.01 2.12 12.67
CA TYR A 165 10.09 1.10 11.62
C TYR A 165 10.80 1.66 10.39
N GLN A 166 11.91 1.06 9.96
CA GLN A 166 12.51 1.37 8.67
C GLN A 166 11.92 0.47 7.59
N LEU A 167 11.01 1.03 6.81
CA LEU A 167 10.23 0.32 5.80
C LEU A 167 10.70 0.67 4.39
N ALA A 168 10.56 -0.28 3.46
CA ALA A 168 10.73 0.03 2.05
C ALA A 168 9.59 0.92 1.56
N VAL A 169 9.88 1.89 0.69
CA VAL A 169 8.84 2.69 0.03
C VAL A 169 8.55 2.07 -1.33
N SER A 170 7.31 1.65 -1.51
CA SER A 170 6.78 1.04 -2.72
C SER A 170 5.72 1.93 -3.39
N SER A 171 5.32 3.04 -2.75
CA SER A 171 4.44 4.05 -3.32
C SER A 171 4.95 4.56 -4.67
N LYS A 172 4.12 4.43 -5.71
CA LYS A 172 4.43 4.91 -7.07
C LYS A 172 4.78 6.41 -7.06
N VAL A 173 3.99 7.23 -6.37
CA VAL A 173 4.17 8.69 -6.32
C VAL A 173 5.53 9.05 -5.71
N LEU A 174 5.87 8.49 -4.55
CA LEU A 174 7.12 8.80 -3.86
C LEU A 174 8.33 8.26 -4.62
N LYS A 175 8.23 7.05 -5.22
CA LYS A 175 9.30 6.48 -6.03
C LYS A 175 9.55 7.26 -7.32
N GLU A 176 8.50 7.73 -7.99
CA GLU A 176 8.66 8.57 -9.17
C GLU A 176 9.32 9.90 -8.83
N ALA A 177 8.88 10.57 -7.77
CA ALA A 177 9.51 11.80 -7.31
C ALA A 177 11.00 11.56 -6.94
N TRP A 178 11.30 10.48 -6.20
CA TRP A 178 12.67 10.12 -5.86
C TRP A 178 13.53 9.82 -7.08
N ARG A 179 13.03 9.09 -8.09
CA ARG A 179 13.76 8.87 -9.35
C ARG A 179 14.02 10.16 -10.13
N GLN A 180 13.15 11.16 -10.02
CA GLN A 180 13.26 12.42 -10.76
C GLN A 180 14.19 13.43 -10.11
N GLY A 181 14.27 13.47 -8.77
CA GLY A 181 15.03 14.50 -8.06
C GLY A 181 15.61 14.07 -6.70
N GLY A 182 15.75 12.77 -6.49
CA GLY A 182 16.29 12.21 -5.25
C GLY A 182 15.39 12.47 -4.05
N LEU A 183 16.00 12.42 -2.86
CA LEU A 183 15.28 12.47 -1.59
C LEU A 183 14.49 13.76 -1.39
N ASN A 184 15.01 14.90 -1.86
CA ASN A 184 14.32 16.18 -1.73
C ASN A 184 13.03 16.24 -2.55
N ALA A 185 13.04 15.71 -3.78
CA ALA A 185 11.82 15.63 -4.58
C ALA A 185 10.79 14.68 -3.95
N ALA A 186 11.24 13.55 -3.38
CA ALA A 186 10.35 12.64 -2.64
C ALA A 186 9.70 13.31 -1.43
N ARG A 187 10.45 14.13 -0.67
CA ARG A 187 9.93 14.91 0.47
C ARG A 187 8.93 15.97 0.02
N GLN A 188 9.19 16.65 -1.09
CA GLN A 188 8.26 17.63 -1.69
C GLN A 188 6.98 16.98 -2.22
N ALA A 189 7.01 15.67 -2.54
CA ALA A 189 5.84 14.93 -2.97
C ALA A 189 4.95 14.45 -1.81
N LEU A 190 5.38 14.62 -0.55
CA LEU A 190 4.53 14.39 0.61
C LEU A 190 3.42 15.46 0.69
N PRO A 191 2.22 15.13 1.16
CA PRO A 191 1.12 16.08 1.26
C PRO A 191 1.44 17.19 2.28
N GLU A 192 0.93 18.41 2.07
CA GLU A 192 1.07 19.50 3.03
C GLU A 192 0.04 19.40 4.19
N ALA A 193 0.06 18.28 4.92
CA ALA A 193 -0.83 18.05 6.07
C ALA A 193 -0.07 18.01 7.40
N ALA A 194 -0.73 18.39 8.50
CA ALA A 194 -0.15 18.32 9.84
C ALA A 194 0.02 16.89 10.35
N ARG A 195 -0.88 16.00 9.91
CA ARG A 195 -0.86 14.57 10.21
C ARG A 195 -0.98 13.79 8.92
N TYR A 196 -0.30 12.65 8.86
CA TYR A 196 -0.30 11.77 7.71
C TYR A 196 -1.06 10.49 8.00
N HIS A 197 -1.84 10.06 7.02
CA HIS A 197 -2.33 8.71 6.91
C HIS A 197 -1.33 7.90 6.09
N VAL A 198 -0.54 7.09 6.79
CA VAL A 198 0.49 6.24 6.19
C VAL A 198 -0.14 4.89 5.86
N ARG A 199 -0.15 4.56 4.57
CA ARG A 199 -0.66 3.28 4.07
C ARG A 199 0.45 2.26 4.06
N LEU A 200 0.18 1.15 4.74
CA LEU A 200 1.12 0.05 4.90
C LEU A 200 0.57 -1.17 4.18
N GLY A 201 1.42 -1.82 3.39
CA GLY A 201 1.07 -3.05 2.72
C GLY A 201 2.09 -4.14 2.91
N LEU A 202 1.61 -5.38 2.89
CA LEU A 202 2.42 -6.57 2.92
C LEU A 202 2.70 -7.05 1.49
N ALA A 203 3.95 -7.38 1.21
CA ALA A 203 4.31 -8.09 -0.01
C ALA A 203 3.74 -9.52 0.01
N ARG A 204 3.66 -10.16 -1.15
CA ARG A 204 3.50 -11.62 -1.22
C ARG A 204 4.71 -12.29 -0.53
N PRO A 205 4.55 -13.53 -0.02
CA PRO A 205 5.65 -14.28 0.59
C PRO A 205 6.90 -14.29 -0.29
N PHE A 206 8.06 -13.98 0.27
CA PHE A 206 9.35 -14.01 -0.40
C PHE A 206 10.33 -14.91 0.39
N GLY A 207 11.42 -15.34 -0.25
CA GLY A 207 12.45 -16.18 0.36
C GLY A 207 12.41 -17.63 -0.13
N ASN A 208 13.31 -18.46 0.42
CA ASN A 208 13.32 -19.91 0.20
C ASN A 208 13.64 -20.63 1.53
N PRO A 209 12.63 -21.17 2.24
CA PRO A 209 11.21 -21.17 1.88
C PRO A 209 10.59 -19.76 1.94
N ALA A 210 9.50 -19.54 1.22
CA ALA A 210 8.79 -18.27 1.23
C ALA A 210 7.90 -18.15 2.47
N ASP A 211 8.44 -17.61 3.56
CA ASP A 211 7.85 -17.66 4.90
C ASP A 211 7.45 -16.28 5.46
N LYS A 212 7.77 -15.20 4.75
CA LYS A 212 7.61 -13.83 5.25
C LYS A 212 6.93 -12.93 4.23
N CYS A 213 6.02 -12.10 4.69
CA CYS A 213 5.38 -11.04 3.93
C CYS A 213 5.91 -9.69 4.41
N TYR A 214 6.87 -9.08 3.71
CA TYR A 214 7.53 -7.84 4.18
C TYR A 214 6.56 -6.65 4.09
N MET A 215 6.64 -5.79 5.10
CA MET A 215 5.88 -4.55 5.19
C MET A 215 6.56 -3.41 4.43
N MET A 216 5.75 -2.59 3.76
CA MET A 216 6.19 -1.47 2.94
C MET A 216 5.25 -0.29 3.10
N VAL A 217 5.77 0.92 2.90
CA VAL A 217 4.97 2.14 2.75
C VAL A 217 4.45 2.22 1.32
N ASN A 218 3.16 1.97 1.16
CA ASN A 218 2.45 1.96 -0.12
C ASN A 218 1.94 3.36 -0.51
N GLY A 219 1.77 4.25 0.47
CA GLY A 219 1.27 5.61 0.25
C GLY A 219 1.35 6.47 1.51
N VAL A 220 1.41 7.79 1.31
CA VAL A 220 1.31 8.79 2.39
C VAL A 220 0.34 9.86 1.91
N HIS A 221 -0.68 10.13 2.72
CA HIS A 221 -1.79 11.02 2.38
C HIS A 221 -2.11 11.93 3.57
N GLY A 222 -2.76 13.06 3.32
CA GLY A 222 -3.11 14.04 4.35
C GLY A 222 -4.01 15.14 3.81
#